data_AF-C3XVA9-F1
#
_entry.id   AF-C3XVA9-F1
#
_cell.length_a   1.000
_cell.length_b   1.000
_cell.length_c   1.000
_cell.angle_alpha   90.00
_cell.angle_beta   90.00
_cell.angle_gamma   90.00
#
_symmetry.space_group_name_H-M   'P 1'
#
loop_
_entity.id
_entity.type
_entity.pdbx_description
1 polymer ?
#
loop_
_entity_poly.entity_id
_entity_poly.type
_entity_poly.pdbx_seq_one_letter_code
_entity_poly.pdbx_strand_id
1 'polypeptide(L)'
;MVDQLVNTEQVSRLCFRQSAKLHDDTASSKTYAGRMLDSTGKRVPSGLFEGKWIDFGSYQGCTVDANNAPDLPSDFRATYCRLNWGGIPKEFAAGVKHYVQGVCVPSSCTDVDVTRLANAGKTDRFLKCFSVYQNTKKLLDTYQHPGQLSTLHGIRVISCMLIIYGHTIVMQVDIANPVDRQRVITWETPFPLYVNHLDMAADAFFLLRVTPVYAFLLMVYACLFVYMGTGPNWADPNLKAMTEMQGCPTSYWTNLLYINNYFNKCFKWAWFLAIDMQLFIVSPAIMLLLYWKDGVFTVSYHNRDTIIRLGPYMIGILLGYLLLQTNRTVPNTRKTKVLMLLGWMVSSAVCILLTIPKFTFATYGMVLQSVGSDKVRTATFDNPGWMAFYRSMFATCVAWLVYACSVGYGGLVTEFLSWRGWAPLSRLSYAAYLVHPIILHAYTMSQKTLLFFSVANWCVTAFGMIMVTFVFASAASLMVEMPCMELEQLILGGGRQSGSKNKPVKEQDGT
;
A
#
# COMPACT_ATOMS: atom_id res chain seq x y z
N MET A 1 14.13 2.96 -25.18
CA MET A 1 13.14 3.75 -25.95
C MET A 1 13.80 4.76 -26.87
N VAL A 2 14.87 5.46 -26.44
CA VAL A 2 15.70 6.29 -27.35
C VAL A 2 16.32 5.44 -28.48
N ASP A 3 16.87 4.26 -28.16
CA ASP A 3 17.30 3.29 -29.19
C ASP A 3 16.13 2.71 -30.02
N GLN A 4 14.91 2.69 -29.48
CA GLN A 4 13.72 2.27 -30.24
C GLN A 4 13.21 3.36 -31.19
N LEU A 5 13.48 4.64 -30.93
CA LEU A 5 13.16 5.76 -31.82
C LEU A 5 14.14 5.82 -33.00
N VAL A 6 15.40 5.42 -32.76
CA VAL A 6 16.43 5.27 -33.81
C VAL A 6 16.19 4.02 -34.66
N ASN A 7 15.71 2.92 -34.06
CA ASN A 7 15.40 1.68 -34.76
C ASN A 7 14.07 1.70 -35.53
N THR A 8 13.17 2.66 -35.26
CA THR A 8 11.90 2.82 -36.00
C THR A 8 11.97 3.90 -37.10
N GLU A 9 13.18 4.39 -37.44
CA GLU A 9 13.42 5.49 -38.41
C GLU A 9 12.65 6.79 -38.12
N GLN A 10 12.21 6.97 -36.87
CA GLN A 10 11.43 8.15 -36.49
C GLN A 10 12.30 9.37 -36.17
N VAL A 11 13.61 9.20 -36.00
CA VAL A 11 14.58 10.27 -35.80
C VAL A 11 15.80 10.02 -36.69
N SER A 12 16.30 11.06 -37.35
CA SER A 12 17.52 10.95 -38.16
C SER A 12 18.70 10.41 -37.34
N ARG A 13 19.34 9.33 -37.82
CA ARG A 13 20.51 8.71 -37.15
C ARG A 13 21.67 9.70 -36.98
N LEU A 14 21.80 10.66 -37.91
CA LEU A 14 22.82 11.70 -37.84
C LEU A 14 22.52 12.71 -36.73
N CYS A 15 21.26 13.17 -36.62
CA CYS A 15 20.80 14.03 -35.54
C CYS A 15 21.04 13.38 -34.18
N PHE A 16 20.72 12.09 -34.06
CA PHE A 16 20.92 11.35 -32.82
C PHE A 16 22.41 11.27 -32.43
N ARG A 17 23.28 10.89 -33.36
CA ARG A 17 24.73 10.80 -33.12
C ARG A 17 25.34 12.15 -32.73
N GLN A 18 24.97 13.21 -33.43
CA GLN A 18 25.47 14.56 -33.12
C GLN A 18 24.92 15.11 -31.81
N SER A 19 23.65 14.81 -31.48
CA SER A 19 23.06 15.17 -30.19
C SER A 19 23.70 14.41 -29.02
N ALA A 20 24.06 13.14 -29.21
CA ALA A 20 24.81 12.36 -28.23
C ALA A 20 26.24 12.92 -28.04
N LYS A 21 26.94 13.24 -29.13
CA LYS A 21 28.25 13.91 -29.07
C LYS A 21 28.17 15.24 -28.35
N LEU A 22 27.13 16.04 -28.60
CA LEU A 22 26.89 17.31 -27.89
C LEU A 22 26.70 17.08 -26.38
N HIS A 23 26.02 16.02 -25.97
CA HIS A 23 25.86 15.67 -24.56
C HIS A 23 27.20 15.34 -23.90
N ASP A 24 28.01 14.48 -24.54
CA ASP A 24 29.33 14.09 -24.03
C ASP A 24 30.31 15.27 -23.99
N ASP A 25 30.23 16.15 -24.99
CA ASP A 25 31.07 17.35 -25.10
C ASP A 25 30.63 18.46 -24.12
N THR A 26 29.36 18.46 -23.72
CA THR A 26 28.87 19.29 -22.61
C THR A 26 29.40 18.77 -21.28
N ALA A 27 29.38 17.44 -21.05
CA ALA A 27 29.95 16.83 -19.85
C ALA A 27 31.47 17.06 -19.76
N SER A 28 32.14 17.12 -20.91
CA SER A 28 33.58 17.44 -21.03
C SER A 28 33.88 18.95 -21.01
N SER A 29 32.87 19.79 -20.75
CA SER A 29 33.01 21.26 -20.64
C SER A 29 33.62 21.96 -21.87
N LYS A 30 33.35 21.46 -23.09
CA LYS A 30 33.82 22.12 -24.33
C LYS A 30 33.12 23.47 -24.55
N THR A 31 33.87 24.44 -25.07
CA THR A 31 33.41 25.83 -25.21
C THR A 31 32.18 25.98 -26.13
N TYR A 32 32.17 25.31 -27.28
CA TYR A 32 31.05 25.36 -28.21
C TYR A 32 29.78 24.73 -27.61
N ALA A 33 29.92 23.60 -26.92
CA ALA A 33 28.82 22.88 -26.29
C ALA A 33 28.22 23.69 -25.14
N GLY A 34 29.06 24.33 -24.33
CA GLY A 34 28.63 25.28 -23.30
C GLY A 34 27.85 26.47 -23.88
N ARG A 35 28.33 27.06 -24.99
CA ARG A 35 27.63 28.16 -25.68
C ARG A 35 26.29 27.73 -26.26
N MET A 36 26.18 26.53 -26.83
CA MET A 36 24.90 25.99 -27.30
C MET A 36 23.90 25.77 -26.15
N LEU A 37 24.39 25.26 -25.02
CA LEU A 37 23.57 25.04 -23.82
C LEU A 37 23.06 26.37 -23.25
N ASP A 38 23.94 27.36 -23.11
CA ASP A 38 23.60 28.69 -22.57
C ASP A 38 22.65 29.47 -23.48
N SER A 39 22.75 29.24 -24.79
CA SER A 39 21.86 29.86 -25.78
C SER A 39 20.45 29.26 -25.82
N THR A 40 20.25 28.10 -25.20
CA THR A 40 18.95 27.43 -25.12
C THR A 40 18.07 28.09 -24.06
N GLY A 41 16.83 28.42 -24.40
CA GLY A 41 15.84 28.95 -23.47
C GLY A 41 15.63 27.99 -22.30
N LYS A 42 15.36 28.51 -21.10
CA LYS A 42 15.20 27.65 -19.91
C LYS A 42 13.83 26.97 -19.97
N ARG A 43 13.77 25.70 -19.54
CA ARG A 43 12.51 24.95 -19.58
C ARG A 43 11.45 25.50 -18.62
N VAL A 44 11.89 26.17 -17.56
CA VAL A 44 11.05 26.90 -16.61
C VAL A 44 11.54 28.34 -16.57
N PRO A 45 10.86 29.27 -17.26
CA PRO A 45 11.26 30.67 -17.25
C PRO A 45 10.87 31.32 -15.93
N SER A 46 11.60 32.37 -15.54
CA SER A 46 11.21 33.25 -14.44
C SER A 46 9.86 33.90 -14.77
N GLY A 47 8.91 33.89 -13.83
CA GLY A 47 7.57 34.44 -14.06
C GLY A 47 6.59 33.52 -14.79
N LEU A 48 6.80 32.19 -14.76
CA LEU A 48 5.86 31.22 -15.35
C LEU A 48 4.42 31.39 -14.79
N PHE A 49 4.29 31.61 -13.48
CA PHE A 49 2.99 31.87 -12.82
C PHE A 49 2.48 33.31 -13.00
N GLU A 50 3.28 34.19 -13.59
CA GLU A 50 2.93 35.57 -13.95
C GLU A 50 2.51 35.68 -15.43
N GLY A 51 2.40 34.55 -16.13
CA GLY A 51 1.95 34.50 -17.54
C GLY A 51 3.07 34.52 -18.58
N LYS A 52 4.33 34.31 -18.18
CA LYS A 52 5.47 34.24 -19.13
C LYS A 52 5.57 32.85 -19.76
N TRP A 53 4.84 32.64 -20.85
CA TRP A 53 4.75 31.35 -21.57
C TRP A 53 5.71 31.19 -22.76
N ILE A 54 6.64 32.13 -22.92
CA ILE A 54 7.55 32.18 -24.06
C ILE A 54 8.97 32.45 -23.54
N ASP A 55 9.91 31.56 -23.86
CA ASP A 55 11.33 31.75 -23.63
C ASP A 55 12.13 31.39 -24.88
N PHE A 56 12.58 32.39 -25.62
CA PHE A 56 13.28 32.21 -26.89
C PHE A 56 14.76 31.84 -26.74
N GLY A 57 15.36 31.97 -25.54
CA GLY A 57 16.81 31.87 -25.40
C GLY A 57 17.58 32.91 -26.24
N SER A 58 18.84 32.64 -26.53
CA SER A 58 19.71 33.50 -27.34
C SER A 58 19.84 32.98 -28.77
N TYR A 59 19.13 33.59 -29.72
CA TYR A 59 19.24 33.25 -31.15
C TYR A 59 20.66 33.50 -31.68
N GLN A 60 21.23 34.65 -31.35
CA GLN A 60 22.58 35.05 -31.79
C GLN A 60 23.65 34.17 -31.13
N GLY A 61 23.51 33.86 -29.84
CA GLY A 61 24.42 32.95 -29.14
C GLY A 61 24.48 31.57 -29.80
N CYS A 62 23.32 31.05 -30.24
CA CYS A 62 23.25 29.75 -30.88
C CYS A 62 23.80 29.75 -32.31
N THR A 63 23.48 30.77 -33.11
CA THR A 63 23.79 30.78 -34.55
C THR A 63 25.18 31.35 -34.86
N VAL A 64 25.68 32.25 -34.02
CA VAL A 64 26.95 32.96 -34.23
C VAL A 64 27.99 32.48 -33.22
N ASP A 65 27.74 32.66 -31.92
CA ASP A 65 28.79 32.46 -30.91
C ASP A 65 29.17 30.98 -30.73
N ALA A 66 28.20 30.07 -30.83
CA ALA A 66 28.46 28.63 -30.81
C ALA A 66 29.18 28.13 -32.06
N ASN A 67 28.87 28.69 -33.24
CA ASN A 67 29.52 28.30 -34.50
C ASN A 67 30.94 28.90 -34.65
N ASN A 68 31.25 29.99 -33.94
CA ASN A 68 32.56 30.63 -33.92
C ASN A 68 33.45 30.18 -32.75
N ALA A 69 33.07 29.12 -32.03
CA ALA A 69 33.85 28.60 -30.92
C ALA A 69 35.12 27.87 -31.44
N PRO A 70 36.27 28.03 -30.76
CA PRO A 70 37.55 27.50 -31.24
C PRO A 70 37.61 25.96 -31.24
N ASP A 71 36.81 25.31 -30.37
CA ASP A 71 36.83 23.86 -30.19
C ASP A 71 35.74 23.13 -31.01
N LEU A 72 35.12 23.81 -31.99
CA LEU A 72 34.04 23.26 -32.79
C LEU A 72 34.56 22.24 -33.82
N PRO A 73 34.04 21.00 -33.83
CA PRO A 73 34.38 20.02 -34.87
C PRO A 73 33.92 20.47 -36.27
N SER A 74 34.72 20.22 -37.30
CA SER A 74 34.43 20.61 -38.69
C SER A 74 33.16 19.96 -39.28
N ASP A 75 32.72 18.84 -38.71
CA ASP A 75 31.52 18.10 -39.08
C ASP A 75 30.25 18.57 -38.35
N PHE A 76 30.35 19.59 -37.49
CA PHE A 76 29.29 20.00 -36.59
C PHE A 76 28.94 21.49 -36.75
N ARG A 77 27.65 21.80 -36.89
CA ARG A 77 27.13 23.17 -36.89
C ARG A 77 25.90 23.28 -35.99
N ALA A 78 25.80 24.39 -35.27
CA ALA A 78 24.65 24.73 -34.45
C ALA A 78 23.57 25.44 -35.28
N THR A 79 22.30 25.15 -34.99
CA THR A 79 21.13 25.77 -35.59
C THR A 79 20.05 25.99 -34.52
N TYR A 80 19.34 27.10 -34.66
CA TYR A 80 18.28 27.48 -33.73
C TYR A 80 16.94 26.83 -34.12
N CYS A 81 16.27 26.21 -33.15
CA CYS A 81 14.99 25.53 -33.33
C CYS A 81 13.95 26.10 -32.34
N ARG A 82 12.68 26.20 -32.74
CA ARG A 82 11.57 26.60 -31.86
C ARG A 82 10.72 25.39 -31.52
N LEU A 83 10.56 25.11 -30.24
CA LEU A 83 9.73 24.03 -29.73
C LEU A 83 8.43 24.58 -29.15
N ASN A 84 7.32 24.02 -29.59
CA ASN A 84 6.01 24.27 -29.04
C ASN A 84 5.64 23.10 -28.12
N TRP A 85 5.74 23.32 -26.83
CA TRP A 85 5.29 22.38 -25.82
C TRP A 85 3.77 22.50 -25.66
N GLY A 86 3.04 21.37 -25.75
CA GLY A 86 1.59 21.32 -25.57
C GLY A 86 1.14 19.99 -24.96
N GLY A 87 0.01 19.91 -24.25
CA GLY A 87 -1.08 20.89 -24.12
C GLY A 87 -1.41 21.26 -22.67
N ILE A 88 -1.51 22.55 -22.42
CA ILE A 88 -2.06 23.09 -21.18
C ILE A 88 -3.59 22.92 -21.26
N PRO A 89 -4.23 22.26 -20.28
CA PRO A 89 -5.70 22.15 -20.26
C PRO A 89 -6.34 23.53 -20.36
N LYS A 90 -7.47 23.63 -21.05
CA LYS A 90 -8.13 24.93 -21.30
C LYS A 90 -8.42 25.71 -20.02
N GLU A 91 -8.59 25.03 -18.89
CA GLU A 91 -8.81 25.65 -17.58
C GLU A 91 -7.60 26.46 -17.07
N PHE A 92 -6.37 26.11 -17.48
CA PHE A 92 -5.12 26.76 -17.07
C PHE A 92 -4.52 27.67 -18.14
N ALA A 93 -5.10 27.65 -19.35
CA ALA A 93 -4.47 28.23 -20.54
C ALA A 93 -4.55 29.77 -20.58
N ALA A 94 -5.52 30.42 -19.91
CA ALA A 94 -5.72 31.89 -19.96
C ALA A 94 -5.57 32.51 -21.39
N GLY A 95 -5.98 31.77 -22.44
CA GLY A 95 -5.85 32.17 -23.85
C GLY A 95 -4.60 31.66 -24.60
N VAL A 96 -3.60 31.11 -23.90
CA VAL A 96 -2.35 30.58 -24.47
C VAL A 96 -2.40 29.06 -24.64
N LYS A 97 -2.28 28.58 -25.88
CA LYS A 97 -2.42 27.14 -26.20
C LYS A 97 -1.12 26.34 -25.99
N HIS A 98 0.05 26.98 -26.06
CA HIS A 98 1.36 26.31 -26.08
C HIS A 98 2.43 27.13 -25.36
N TYR A 99 3.35 26.45 -24.66
CA TYR A 99 4.59 27.03 -24.14
C TYR A 99 5.66 26.99 -25.24
N VAL A 100 6.25 28.13 -25.59
CA VAL A 100 7.22 28.23 -26.69
C VAL A 100 8.63 28.34 -26.12
N GLN A 101 9.52 27.43 -26.52
CA GLN A 101 10.93 27.41 -26.10
C GLN A 101 11.86 27.45 -27.32
N GLY A 102 12.84 28.34 -27.31
CA GLY A 102 13.96 28.29 -28.26
C GLY A 102 15.05 27.34 -27.79
N VAL A 103 15.51 26.44 -28.66
CA VAL A 103 16.54 25.43 -28.34
C VAL A 103 17.64 25.45 -29.40
N CYS A 104 18.89 25.39 -28.95
CA CYS A 104 20.04 25.28 -29.82
C CYS A 104 20.40 23.82 -30.06
N VAL A 105 20.34 23.37 -31.32
CA VAL A 105 20.51 21.96 -31.70
C VAL A 105 21.50 21.83 -32.86
N PRO A 106 22.03 20.61 -33.15
CA PRO A 106 22.83 20.39 -34.35
C PRO A 106 22.00 20.64 -35.61
N SER A 107 22.64 21.15 -36.67
CA SER A 107 22.01 21.42 -37.98
C SER A 107 21.49 20.16 -38.69
N SER A 108 21.87 18.98 -38.22
CA SER A 108 21.35 17.70 -38.73
C SER A 108 19.97 17.33 -38.18
N CYS A 109 19.46 18.06 -37.18
CA CYS A 109 18.16 17.81 -36.57
C CYS A 109 17.08 18.68 -37.21
N THR A 110 15.94 18.08 -37.56
CA THR A 110 14.76 18.81 -38.02
C THR A 110 13.84 19.18 -36.85
N ASP A 111 12.95 20.16 -37.03
CA ASP A 111 11.96 20.56 -36.00
C ASP A 111 11.14 19.36 -35.48
N VAL A 112 10.85 18.38 -36.35
CA VAL A 112 10.13 17.16 -36.02
C VAL A 112 10.98 16.22 -35.15
N ASP A 113 12.27 16.07 -35.49
CA ASP A 113 13.20 15.24 -34.72
C ASP A 113 13.40 15.78 -33.30
N VAL A 114 13.59 17.09 -33.17
CA VAL A 114 13.80 17.76 -31.88
C VAL A 114 12.54 17.66 -31.03
N THR A 115 11.35 17.85 -31.62
CA THR A 115 10.07 17.68 -30.90
C THR A 115 9.90 16.23 -30.40
N ARG A 116 10.29 15.23 -31.19
CA ARG A 116 10.24 13.82 -30.77
C ARG A 116 11.24 13.50 -29.68
N LEU A 117 12.47 13.99 -29.77
CA LEU A 117 13.50 13.83 -28.74
C LEU A 117 13.11 14.53 -27.43
N ALA A 118 12.55 15.73 -27.51
CA ALA A 118 12.06 16.52 -26.38
C ALA A 118 10.90 15.82 -25.64
N ASN A 119 9.94 15.27 -26.39
CA ASN A 119 8.80 14.52 -25.85
C ASN A 119 9.18 13.12 -25.34
N ALA A 120 10.29 12.54 -25.81
CA ALA A 120 10.82 11.27 -25.34
C ALA A 120 11.61 11.38 -24.01
N GLY A 121 11.81 12.60 -23.50
CA GLY A 121 12.61 12.87 -22.31
C GLY A 121 12.06 12.21 -21.03
N LYS A 122 12.96 11.70 -20.18
CA LYS A 122 12.67 11.05 -18.88
C LYS A 122 11.75 11.88 -17.95
N THR A 123 11.70 13.19 -18.13
CA THR A 123 10.89 14.14 -17.33
C THR A 123 9.39 14.02 -17.58
N ASP A 124 8.94 13.72 -18.81
CA ASP A 124 7.50 13.45 -19.07
C ASP A 124 7.07 12.14 -18.39
N ARG A 125 7.94 11.12 -18.40
CA ARG A 125 7.70 9.87 -17.70
C ARG A 125 7.67 10.06 -16.17
N PHE A 126 8.56 10.90 -15.64
CA PHE A 126 8.58 11.27 -14.22
C PHE A 126 7.30 12.02 -13.82
N LEU A 127 6.86 13.02 -14.60
CA LEU A 127 5.62 13.75 -14.31
C LEU A 127 4.37 12.86 -14.42
N LYS A 128 4.37 11.87 -15.31
CA LYS A 128 3.31 10.87 -15.42
C LYS A 128 3.22 9.96 -14.18
N CYS A 129 4.32 9.72 -13.45
CA CYS A 129 4.28 8.97 -12.18
C CYS A 129 3.36 9.63 -11.14
N PHE A 130 3.26 10.97 -11.15
CA PHE A 130 2.42 11.75 -10.22
C PHE A 130 1.04 12.10 -10.80
N SER A 131 0.69 11.59 -11.98
CA SER A 131 -0.61 11.89 -12.60
C SER A 131 -1.75 11.20 -11.86
N VAL A 132 -2.58 11.99 -11.16
CA VAL A 132 -3.77 11.51 -10.46
C VAL A 132 -4.67 10.73 -11.41
N TYR A 133 -4.97 11.26 -12.60
CA TYR A 133 -5.83 10.60 -13.57
C TYR A 133 -5.33 9.20 -13.98
N GLN A 134 -4.04 9.06 -14.30
CA GLN A 134 -3.47 7.76 -14.68
C GLN A 134 -3.44 6.79 -13.50
N ASN A 135 -3.07 7.27 -12.32
CA ASN A 135 -3.00 6.46 -11.10
C ASN A 135 -4.40 6.02 -10.64
N THR A 136 -5.43 6.87 -10.76
CA THR A 136 -6.81 6.50 -10.47
C THR A 136 -7.33 5.44 -11.44
N LYS A 137 -7.03 5.56 -12.74
CA LYS A 137 -7.40 4.53 -13.72
C LYS A 137 -6.74 3.19 -13.41
N LYS A 138 -5.46 3.20 -13.02
CA LYS A 138 -4.75 1.99 -12.57
C LYS A 138 -5.34 1.45 -11.27
N LEU A 139 -5.71 2.31 -10.32
CA LEU A 139 -6.27 1.91 -9.04
C LEU A 139 -7.62 1.19 -9.22
N LEU A 140 -8.50 1.77 -10.02
CA LEU A 140 -9.86 1.28 -10.29
C LEU A 140 -9.92 0.12 -11.30
N ASP A 141 -8.79 -0.29 -11.87
CA ASP A 141 -8.75 -1.39 -12.82
C ASP A 141 -9.14 -2.72 -12.15
N THR A 142 -10.19 -3.37 -12.67
CA THR A 142 -10.70 -4.64 -12.17
C THR A 142 -10.01 -5.86 -12.81
N TYR A 143 -9.06 -5.65 -13.72
CA TYR A 143 -8.34 -6.75 -14.36
C TYR A 143 -7.51 -7.55 -13.35
N GLN A 144 -7.60 -8.88 -13.45
CA GLN A 144 -6.87 -9.84 -12.63
C GLN A 144 -5.97 -10.69 -13.54
N HIS A 145 -4.70 -10.86 -13.17
CA HIS A 145 -3.77 -11.64 -13.98
C HIS A 145 -4.03 -13.15 -13.87
N PRO A 146 -3.88 -13.92 -14.96
CA PRO A 146 -4.01 -15.36 -14.94
C PRO A 146 -2.99 -15.96 -13.96
N GLY A 147 -3.48 -16.74 -12.98
CA GLY A 147 -2.67 -17.33 -11.91
C GLY A 147 -2.75 -16.63 -10.56
N GLN A 148 -3.30 -15.41 -10.47
CA GLN A 148 -3.58 -14.77 -9.19
C GLN A 148 -4.77 -15.43 -8.47
N LEU A 149 -4.70 -15.54 -7.14
CA LEU A 149 -5.78 -16.05 -6.30
C LEU A 149 -6.80 -14.93 -6.04
N SER A 150 -7.84 -14.85 -6.87
CA SER A 150 -8.86 -13.79 -6.81
C SER A 150 -9.61 -13.74 -5.47
N THR A 151 -9.78 -14.89 -4.81
CA THR A 151 -10.44 -15.03 -3.50
C THR A 151 -9.70 -14.29 -2.38
N LEU A 152 -8.39 -14.10 -2.50
CA LEU A 152 -7.60 -13.32 -1.54
C LEU A 152 -8.00 -11.85 -1.51
N HIS A 153 -8.52 -11.30 -2.62
CA HIS A 153 -8.98 -9.91 -2.65
C HIS A 153 -10.18 -9.72 -1.73
N GLY A 154 -11.19 -10.58 -1.82
CA GLY A 154 -12.36 -10.54 -0.94
C GLY A 154 -11.97 -10.71 0.52
N ILE A 155 -11.12 -11.70 0.83
CA ILE A 155 -10.66 -11.96 2.21
C ILE A 155 -9.98 -10.71 2.78
N ARG A 156 -9.06 -10.09 2.05
CA ARG A 156 -8.34 -8.89 2.51
C ARG A 156 -9.27 -7.72 2.82
N VAL A 157 -10.25 -7.48 1.96
CA VAL A 157 -11.17 -6.33 2.13
C VAL A 157 -12.11 -6.58 3.31
N ILE A 158 -12.70 -7.78 3.41
CA ILE A 158 -13.60 -8.14 4.50
C ILE A 158 -12.86 -8.11 5.84
N SER A 159 -11.66 -8.70 5.91
CA SER A 159 -10.82 -8.64 7.10
C SER A 159 -10.50 -7.19 7.49
N CYS A 160 -10.14 -6.33 6.53
CA CYS A 160 -9.89 -4.92 6.80
C CYS A 160 -11.14 -4.20 7.34
N MET A 161 -12.32 -4.41 6.74
CA MET A 161 -13.57 -3.82 7.21
C MET A 161 -13.95 -4.30 8.62
N LEU A 162 -13.77 -5.59 8.88
CA LEU A 162 -14.01 -6.17 10.21
C LEU A 162 -13.09 -5.54 11.27
N ILE A 163 -11.81 -5.34 10.96
CA ILE A 163 -10.85 -4.69 11.88
C ILE A 163 -11.27 -3.25 12.19
N ILE A 164 -11.68 -2.49 11.18
CA ILE A 164 -12.16 -1.11 11.38
C ILE A 164 -13.42 -1.11 12.26
N TYR A 165 -14.37 -1.99 11.97
CA TYR A 165 -15.58 -2.18 12.78
C TYR A 165 -15.23 -2.49 14.24
N GLY A 166 -14.27 -3.41 14.44
CA GLY A 166 -13.71 -3.77 15.73
C GLY A 166 -13.17 -2.62 16.56
N HIS A 167 -12.19 -1.93 16.01
CA HIS A 167 -11.55 -0.81 16.67
C HIS A 167 -12.53 0.34 16.90
N THR A 168 -13.51 0.54 16.01
CA THR A 168 -14.58 1.52 16.24
C THR A 168 -15.32 1.19 17.53
N ILE A 169 -15.69 -0.07 17.74
CA ILE A 169 -16.41 -0.47 18.96
C ILE A 169 -15.52 -0.34 20.20
N VAL A 170 -14.32 -0.93 20.17
CA VAL A 170 -13.41 -0.90 21.34
C VAL A 170 -13.16 0.54 21.80
N MET A 171 -12.82 1.43 20.87
CA MET A 171 -12.53 2.82 21.22
C MET A 171 -13.78 3.63 21.61
N GLN A 172 -14.97 3.25 21.11
CA GLN A 172 -16.22 3.87 21.54
C GLN A 172 -16.67 3.43 22.93
N VAL A 173 -16.37 2.19 23.34
CA VAL A 173 -16.66 1.68 24.68
C VAL A 173 -15.88 2.44 25.75
N ASP A 174 -14.68 2.91 25.44
CA ASP A 174 -13.85 3.70 26.35
C ASP A 174 -14.43 5.10 26.65
N ILE A 175 -15.27 5.63 25.76
CA ILE A 175 -15.92 6.95 25.88
C ILE A 175 -17.45 6.84 26.09
N ALA A 176 -17.96 5.63 26.25
CA ALA A 176 -19.38 5.40 26.50
C ALA A 176 -19.76 5.79 27.93
N ASN A 177 -21.04 6.11 28.14
CA ASN A 177 -21.61 6.29 29.48
C ASN A 177 -21.26 5.08 30.38
N PRO A 178 -20.75 5.27 31.61
CA PRO A 178 -20.40 4.17 32.52
C PRO A 178 -21.47 3.07 32.68
N VAL A 179 -22.76 3.45 32.68
CA VAL A 179 -23.89 2.51 32.76
C VAL A 179 -23.96 1.61 31.53
N ASP A 180 -23.81 2.21 30.34
CA ASP A 180 -23.85 1.50 29.07
C ASP A 180 -22.55 0.74 28.80
N ARG A 181 -21.41 1.29 29.22
CA ARG A 181 -20.10 0.63 29.19
C ARG A 181 -20.17 -0.69 29.93
N GLN A 182 -20.77 -0.68 31.12
CA GLN A 182 -20.96 -1.90 31.89
C GLN A 182 -21.85 -2.88 31.13
N ARG A 183 -22.99 -2.46 30.56
CA ARG A 183 -23.87 -3.32 29.73
C ARG A 183 -23.20 -3.96 28.53
N VAL A 184 -22.31 -3.24 27.85
CA VAL A 184 -21.52 -3.77 26.73
C VAL A 184 -20.48 -4.77 27.23
N ILE A 185 -19.76 -4.42 28.30
CA ILE A 185 -18.75 -5.30 28.92
C ILE A 185 -19.42 -6.53 29.54
N THR A 186 -20.68 -6.42 29.98
CA THR A 186 -21.46 -7.51 30.57
C THR A 186 -22.22 -8.37 29.54
N TRP A 187 -22.05 -8.11 28.25
CA TRP A 187 -22.58 -8.96 27.17
C TRP A 187 -24.09 -9.21 27.25
N GLU A 188 -24.86 -8.27 27.82
CA GLU A 188 -26.32 -8.33 27.83
C GLU A 188 -26.93 -8.20 26.41
N THR A 189 -26.09 -7.95 25.40
CA THR A 189 -26.46 -7.92 23.98
C THR A 189 -25.60 -8.89 23.16
N PRO A 190 -26.15 -9.57 22.13
CA PRO A 190 -25.43 -10.59 21.36
C PRO A 190 -24.39 -10.04 20.36
N PHE A 191 -24.35 -8.72 20.13
CA PHE A 191 -23.52 -8.09 19.09
C PHE A 191 -22.01 -7.94 19.40
N PRO A 192 -21.53 -7.86 20.66
CA PRO A 192 -20.10 -7.74 20.95
C PRO A 192 -19.29 -9.04 20.72
N LEU A 193 -19.94 -10.18 20.40
CA LEU A 193 -19.32 -11.52 20.19
C LEU A 193 -18.16 -11.53 19.20
N TYR A 194 -18.14 -10.55 18.29
CA TYR A 194 -17.11 -10.41 17.28
C TYR A 194 -15.94 -9.51 17.73
N VAL A 195 -16.14 -8.62 18.70
CA VAL A 195 -15.28 -7.46 18.99
C VAL A 195 -13.93 -7.84 19.61
N ASN A 196 -13.89 -8.91 20.41
CA ASN A 196 -12.67 -9.36 21.11
C ASN A 196 -11.86 -10.43 20.37
N HIS A 197 -12.21 -10.74 19.11
CA HIS A 197 -11.52 -11.75 18.28
C HIS A 197 -10.89 -11.14 17.00
N LEU A 198 -11.02 -9.84 16.81
CA LEU A 198 -10.61 -9.15 15.57
C LEU A 198 -9.10 -8.96 15.43
N ASP A 199 -8.34 -9.15 16.51
CA ASP A 199 -6.87 -9.20 16.49
C ASP A 199 -6.32 -10.31 15.58
N MET A 200 -7.14 -11.30 15.21
CA MET A 200 -6.79 -12.40 14.31
C MET A 200 -6.83 -12.00 12.84
N ALA A 201 -7.59 -10.97 12.47
CA ALA A 201 -7.76 -10.53 11.08
C ALA A 201 -6.58 -9.67 10.58
N ALA A 202 -5.75 -9.17 11.50
CA ALA A 202 -4.60 -8.32 11.20
C ALA A 202 -3.40 -9.05 10.57
N ASP A 203 -3.39 -10.39 10.60
CA ASP A 203 -2.19 -11.22 10.40
C ASP A 203 -1.87 -11.54 8.91
N ALA A 204 -2.29 -10.70 7.96
CA ALA A 204 -2.36 -11.06 6.54
C ALA A 204 -1.60 -10.14 5.55
N PHE A 205 -0.38 -9.64 5.81
CA PHE A 205 0.21 -8.58 4.95
C PHE A 205 1.75 -8.64 4.75
N PHE A 206 2.26 -8.18 3.58
CA PHE A 206 3.66 -8.26 3.11
C PHE A 206 4.28 -6.89 2.72
N LEU A 207 5.62 -6.80 2.54
CA LEU A 207 6.44 -5.69 3.09
C LEU A 207 7.45 -4.97 2.16
N LEU A 208 7.13 -4.63 0.91
CA LEU A 208 7.95 -3.65 0.14
C LEU A 208 7.14 -2.48 -0.44
N ARG A 209 5.83 -2.67 -0.55
CA ARG A 209 4.89 -1.68 -1.06
C ARG A 209 4.40 -0.69 0.02
N VAL A 210 4.47 -1.09 1.29
CA VAL A 210 3.80 -0.40 2.41
C VAL A 210 4.67 0.72 3.00
N THR A 211 5.99 0.58 2.97
CA THR A 211 6.93 1.47 3.65
C THR A 211 6.80 2.95 3.27
N PRO A 212 6.63 3.35 1.99
CA PRO A 212 6.48 4.77 1.63
C PRO A 212 5.21 5.40 2.22
N VAL A 213 4.08 4.68 2.13
CA VAL A 213 2.80 5.13 2.69
C VAL A 213 2.87 5.20 4.21
N TYR A 214 3.48 4.20 4.83
CA TYR A 214 3.70 4.15 6.27
C TYR A 214 4.57 5.31 6.77
N ALA A 215 5.67 5.61 6.10
CA ALA A 215 6.54 6.75 6.42
C ALA A 215 5.81 8.09 6.26
N PHE A 216 5.04 8.26 5.18
CA PHE A 216 4.23 9.46 4.97
C PHE A 216 3.17 9.64 6.07
N LEU A 217 2.42 8.59 6.40
CA LEU A 217 1.41 8.65 7.45
C LEU A 217 2.02 8.85 8.85
N LEU A 218 3.19 8.28 9.11
CA LEU A 218 3.94 8.51 10.33
C LEU A 218 4.37 9.98 10.46
N MET A 219 4.83 10.59 9.36
CA MET A 219 5.16 12.02 9.32
C MET A 219 3.91 12.88 9.54
N VAL A 220 2.81 12.59 8.85
CA VAL A 220 1.53 13.30 9.04
C VAL A 220 1.08 13.18 10.49
N TYR A 221 1.19 11.99 11.10
CA TYR A 221 0.80 11.80 12.48
C TYR A 221 1.73 12.54 13.45
N ALA A 222 3.04 12.47 13.27
CA ALA A 222 4.01 13.13 14.13
C ALA A 222 3.88 14.66 14.09
N CYS A 223 3.59 15.23 12.91
CA CYS A 223 3.60 16.68 12.69
C CYS A 223 2.22 17.33 12.76
N LEU A 224 1.18 16.66 12.25
CA LEU A 224 -0.13 17.28 12.04
C LEU A 224 -1.18 16.79 13.02
N PHE A 225 -1.03 15.61 13.64
CA PHE A 225 -2.09 15.03 14.49
C PHE A 225 -2.53 15.98 15.60
N VAL A 226 -1.60 16.66 16.28
CA VAL A 226 -1.88 17.64 17.34
C VAL A 226 -2.86 18.74 16.92
N TYR A 227 -2.95 19.04 15.62
CA TYR A 227 -3.82 20.08 15.05
C TYR A 227 -5.10 19.53 14.40
N MET A 228 -5.32 18.21 14.39
CA MET A 228 -6.42 17.58 13.65
C MET A 228 -7.77 17.66 14.37
N GLY A 229 -7.82 18.05 15.64
CA GLY A 229 -9.06 18.03 16.41
C GLY A 229 -9.12 19.05 17.54
N THR A 230 -10.33 19.19 18.07
CA THR A 230 -10.62 20.01 19.25
C THR A 230 -11.52 19.20 20.16
N GLY A 231 -11.21 19.14 21.46
CA GLY A 231 -12.01 18.38 22.42
C GLY A 231 -11.38 18.38 23.81
N PRO A 232 -12.11 17.94 24.85
CA PRO A 232 -11.59 17.87 26.21
C PRO A 232 -10.36 16.95 26.30
N ASN A 233 -10.39 15.81 25.61
CA ASN A 233 -9.26 14.86 25.56
C ASN A 233 -8.06 15.40 24.76
N TRP A 234 -8.28 16.35 23.84
CA TRP A 234 -7.20 17.06 23.13
C TRP A 234 -6.57 18.17 23.98
N ALA A 235 -7.28 18.70 24.97
CA ALA A 235 -6.81 19.80 25.79
C ALA A 235 -6.08 19.33 27.06
N ASP A 236 -6.22 18.05 27.44
CA ASP A 236 -5.59 17.49 28.64
C ASP A 236 -4.16 16.99 28.37
N PRO A 237 -3.11 17.70 28.82
CA PRO A 237 -1.72 17.27 28.65
C PRO A 237 -1.37 16.04 29.49
N ASN A 238 -2.13 15.75 30.55
CA ASN A 238 -1.86 14.62 31.44
C ASN A 238 -2.49 13.32 30.94
N LEU A 239 -3.36 13.38 29.92
CA LEU A 239 -3.92 12.19 29.31
C LEU A 239 -2.79 11.38 28.67
N LYS A 240 -2.67 10.11 29.07
CA LYS A 240 -1.61 9.20 28.61
C LYS A 240 -1.46 9.18 27.08
N ALA A 241 -2.57 9.22 26.35
CA ALA A 241 -2.56 9.29 24.89
C ALA A 241 -1.89 10.57 24.37
N MET A 242 -2.17 11.72 24.99
CA MET A 242 -1.61 13.03 24.64
C MET A 242 -0.10 13.10 24.95
N THR A 243 0.32 12.61 26.12
CA THR A 243 1.74 12.60 26.53
C THR A 243 2.58 11.69 25.63
N GLU A 244 2.04 10.53 25.25
CA GLU A 244 2.70 9.62 24.32
C GLU A 244 2.79 10.20 22.90
N MET A 245 1.77 10.96 22.47
CA MET A 245 1.80 11.67 21.18
C MET A 245 2.84 12.79 21.15
N GLN A 246 2.98 13.56 22.24
CA GLN A 246 4.02 14.60 22.36
C GLN A 246 5.44 14.01 22.31
N GLY A 247 5.64 12.75 22.71
CA GLY A 247 6.90 12.01 22.59
C GLY A 247 7.16 11.38 21.20
N CYS A 248 6.21 11.49 20.26
CA CYS A 248 6.37 10.92 18.91
C CYS A 248 7.51 11.57 18.09
N PRO A 249 7.68 12.91 18.05
CA PRO A 249 8.76 13.55 17.27
C PRO A 249 10.17 13.10 17.65
N THR A 250 10.37 12.60 18.87
CA THR A 250 11.67 12.06 19.33
C THR A 250 11.81 10.56 19.07
N SER A 251 10.72 9.83 18.84
CA SER A 251 10.70 8.36 18.75
C SER A 251 10.23 7.81 17.39
N TYR A 252 9.83 8.65 16.42
CA TYR A 252 9.33 8.20 15.11
C TYR A 252 10.30 7.28 14.35
N TRP A 253 11.60 7.46 14.52
CA TRP A 253 12.62 6.67 13.84
C TRP A 253 12.56 5.18 14.22
N THR A 254 12.09 4.84 15.43
CA THR A 254 11.94 3.43 15.86
C THR A 254 10.87 2.72 15.03
N ASN A 255 9.80 3.44 14.68
CA ASN A 255 8.73 2.96 13.82
C ASN A 255 9.22 2.81 12.37
N LEU A 256 10.02 3.76 11.86
CA LEU A 256 10.57 3.70 10.50
C LEU A 256 11.56 2.54 10.30
N LEU A 257 12.34 2.24 11.34
CA LEU A 257 13.28 1.10 11.35
C LEU A 257 12.63 -0.24 11.72
N TYR A 258 11.31 -0.29 11.95
CA TYR A 258 10.60 -1.52 12.33
C TYR A 258 11.16 -2.20 13.60
N ILE A 259 11.65 -1.40 14.56
CA ILE A 259 12.17 -1.86 15.86
C ILE A 259 11.38 -1.26 17.03
N ASN A 260 10.24 -0.65 16.73
CA ASN A 260 9.36 -0.06 17.72
C ASN A 260 8.77 -1.11 18.68
N ASN A 261 8.91 -2.41 18.44
CA ASN A 261 8.57 -3.44 19.43
C ASN A 261 9.56 -3.50 20.62
N TYR A 262 10.80 -3.03 20.46
CA TYR A 262 11.83 -3.02 21.51
C TYR A 262 12.04 -1.65 22.16
N PHE A 263 11.68 -0.57 21.46
CA PHE A 263 11.86 0.82 21.90
C PHE A 263 10.50 1.55 22.00
N ASN A 264 10.52 2.79 22.46
CA ASN A 264 9.32 3.63 22.52
C ASN A 264 8.67 3.76 21.13
N LYS A 265 7.35 3.56 21.09
CA LYS A 265 6.51 3.53 19.87
C LYS A 265 5.84 4.89 19.69
N CYS A 266 6.00 5.52 18.53
CA CYS A 266 5.11 6.60 18.11
C CYS A 266 3.79 6.03 17.58
N PHE A 267 3.85 5.19 16.56
CA PHE A 267 2.70 4.43 16.08
C PHE A 267 2.58 3.16 16.90
N LYS A 268 1.73 3.23 17.93
CA LYS A 268 1.49 2.09 18.83
C LYS A 268 0.98 0.89 18.09
N TRP A 269 -0.06 1.04 17.28
CA TRP A 269 -0.66 -0.05 16.53
C TRP A 269 0.30 -0.69 15.53
N ALA A 270 1.34 0.01 15.05
CA ALA A 270 2.29 -0.55 14.08
C ALA A 270 3.33 -1.51 14.68
N TRP A 271 3.13 -1.99 15.91
CA TRP A 271 4.00 -2.98 16.54
C TRP A 271 4.03 -4.31 15.79
N PHE A 272 2.91 -4.74 15.21
CA PHE A 272 2.83 -5.99 14.44
C PHE A 272 3.60 -5.86 13.12
N LEU A 273 3.63 -4.67 12.50
CA LEU A 273 4.36 -4.42 11.26
C LEU A 273 5.88 -4.56 11.46
N ALA A 274 6.37 -4.20 12.65
CA ALA A 274 7.75 -4.48 13.04
C ALA A 274 8.05 -5.97 13.19
N ILE A 275 7.13 -6.72 13.79
CA ILE A 275 7.25 -8.17 13.91
C ILE A 275 7.28 -8.83 12.53
N ASP A 276 6.40 -8.42 11.61
CA ASP A 276 6.36 -8.96 10.25
C ASP A 276 7.67 -8.70 9.50
N MET A 277 8.27 -7.52 9.65
CA MET A 277 9.58 -7.21 9.06
C MET A 277 10.70 -8.07 9.66
N GLN A 278 10.69 -8.25 10.97
CA GLN A 278 11.67 -9.08 11.66
C GLN A 278 11.54 -10.55 11.26
N LEU A 279 10.33 -11.10 11.22
CA LEU A 279 10.08 -12.46 10.75
C LEU A 279 10.40 -12.62 9.27
N PHE A 280 10.17 -11.61 8.44
CA PHE A 280 10.59 -11.63 7.03
C PHE A 280 12.10 -11.74 6.89
N ILE A 281 12.88 -10.99 7.68
CA ILE A 281 14.35 -11.05 7.68
C ILE A 281 14.87 -12.36 8.27
N VAL A 282 14.25 -12.83 9.34
CA VAL A 282 14.69 -14.01 10.11
C VAL A 282 14.22 -15.32 9.46
N SER A 283 13.10 -15.33 8.73
CA SER A 283 12.53 -16.56 8.16
C SER A 283 13.44 -17.28 7.15
N PRO A 284 14.20 -16.63 6.25
CA PRO A 284 15.18 -17.31 5.41
C PRO A 284 16.31 -17.94 6.21
N ALA A 285 16.77 -17.28 7.28
CA ALA A 285 17.80 -17.81 8.17
C ALA A 285 17.30 -19.01 8.98
N ILE A 286 16.06 -18.95 9.49
CA ILE A 286 15.40 -20.08 10.15
C ILE A 286 15.17 -21.22 9.16
N MET A 287 14.75 -20.95 7.92
CA MET A 287 14.55 -21.99 6.90
C MET A 287 15.88 -22.66 6.49
N LEU A 288 16.97 -21.91 6.40
CA LEU A 288 18.32 -22.45 6.19
C LEU A 288 18.82 -23.28 7.38
N LEU A 289 18.50 -22.87 8.61
CA LEU A 289 18.83 -23.62 9.83
C LEU A 289 17.98 -24.90 9.98
N LEU A 290 16.70 -24.85 9.63
CA LEU A 290 15.78 -25.99 9.64
C LEU A 290 16.07 -27.00 8.52
N TYR A 291 16.66 -26.58 7.41
CA TYR A 291 17.17 -27.49 6.39
C TYR A 291 18.41 -28.29 6.85
N TRP A 292 19.08 -27.85 7.91
CA TRP A 292 20.41 -28.38 8.28
C TRP A 292 20.47 -29.20 9.56
N LYS A 293 19.49 -29.19 10.47
CA LYS A 293 19.55 -30.07 11.66
C LYS A 293 18.25 -30.22 12.44
N ASP A 294 17.98 -31.46 12.83
CA ASP A 294 17.07 -31.83 13.91
C ASP A 294 17.43 -31.13 15.23
N GLY A 295 16.45 -30.48 15.86
CA GLY A 295 16.46 -30.27 17.31
C GLY A 295 16.44 -28.82 17.82
N VAL A 296 15.22 -28.36 18.14
CA VAL A 296 14.81 -27.56 19.32
C VAL A 296 15.31 -26.10 19.46
N PHE A 297 14.36 -25.18 19.62
CA PHE A 297 14.59 -23.84 20.19
C PHE A 297 13.53 -23.47 21.24
N THR A 298 13.97 -23.03 22.41
CA THR A 298 13.19 -22.41 23.48
C THR A 298 13.49 -20.91 23.54
N VAL A 299 12.47 -20.04 23.57
CA VAL A 299 12.66 -18.57 23.56
C VAL A 299 11.81 -17.87 24.64
N SER A 300 12.44 -16.86 25.26
CA SER A 300 12.08 -16.12 26.49
C SER A 300 10.93 -15.10 26.37
N TYR A 301 10.39 -14.71 27.53
CA TYR A 301 9.12 -14.03 27.82
C TYR A 301 8.92 -12.60 27.23
N HIS A 302 9.95 -11.91 26.73
CA HIS A 302 9.81 -10.58 26.09
C HIS A 302 9.48 -10.66 24.59
N ASN A 303 9.68 -11.83 23.97
CA ASN A 303 9.35 -12.12 22.56
C ASN A 303 7.94 -12.73 22.40
N ARG A 304 7.08 -12.62 23.42
CA ARG A 304 5.77 -13.30 23.45
C ARG A 304 4.94 -13.00 22.20
N ASP A 305 4.91 -11.74 21.77
CA ASP A 305 4.14 -11.30 20.60
C ASP A 305 4.72 -11.78 19.26
N THR A 306 6.04 -11.96 19.18
CA THR A 306 6.74 -12.49 18.00
C THR A 306 6.52 -14.00 17.87
N ILE A 307 6.59 -14.74 18.98
CA ILE A 307 6.48 -16.20 19.01
C ILE A 307 5.04 -16.66 18.68
N ILE A 308 4.02 -15.99 19.23
CA ILE A 308 2.61 -16.34 18.96
C ILE A 308 2.19 -16.10 17.50
N ARG A 309 2.95 -15.28 16.75
CA ARG A 309 2.70 -14.96 15.33
C ARG A 309 3.41 -15.89 14.35
N LEU A 310 4.40 -16.67 14.81
CA LEU A 310 5.12 -17.63 13.98
C LEU A 310 4.18 -18.73 13.44
N GLY A 311 3.22 -19.19 14.25
CA GLY A 311 2.27 -20.24 13.88
C GLY A 311 1.48 -19.96 12.58
N PRO A 312 0.70 -18.87 12.52
CA PRO A 312 0.00 -18.45 11.30
C PRO A 312 0.91 -18.31 10.07
N TYR A 313 2.13 -17.79 10.24
CA TYR A 313 3.08 -17.61 9.15
C TYR A 313 3.51 -18.95 8.55
N MET A 314 3.83 -19.94 9.39
CA MET A 314 4.17 -21.29 8.95
C MET A 314 3.00 -21.95 8.22
N ILE A 315 1.76 -21.78 8.70
CA ILE A 315 0.55 -22.31 8.05
C ILE A 315 0.37 -21.70 6.66
N GLY A 316 0.58 -20.39 6.52
CA GLY A 316 0.54 -19.70 5.22
C GLY A 316 1.58 -20.21 4.23
N ILE A 317 2.82 -20.44 4.69
CA ILE A 317 3.89 -21.03 3.87
C ILE A 317 3.53 -22.45 3.45
N LEU A 318 3.07 -23.27 4.39
CA LEU A 318 2.66 -24.66 4.13
C LEU A 318 1.52 -24.71 3.10
N LEU A 319 0.51 -23.86 3.24
CA LEU A 319 -0.57 -23.73 2.25
C LEU A 319 -0.01 -23.35 0.88
N GLY A 320 0.89 -22.37 0.81
CA GLY A 320 1.53 -21.96 -0.44
C GLY A 320 2.29 -23.13 -1.11
N TYR A 321 3.03 -23.90 -0.32
CA TYR A 321 3.72 -25.11 -0.79
C TYR A 321 2.75 -26.18 -1.31
N LEU A 322 1.66 -26.45 -0.59
CA LEU A 322 0.63 -27.40 -1.01
C LEU A 322 -0.04 -26.98 -2.32
N LEU A 323 -0.35 -25.70 -2.49
CA LEU A 323 -0.94 -25.16 -3.73
C LEU A 323 0.00 -25.27 -4.93
N LEU A 324 1.31 -25.12 -4.70
CA LEU A 324 2.33 -25.30 -5.72
C LEU A 324 2.44 -26.77 -6.14
N GLN A 325 2.52 -27.69 -5.17
CA GLN A 325 2.69 -29.12 -5.45
C GLN A 325 1.46 -29.75 -6.12
N THR A 326 0.26 -29.32 -5.73
CA THR A 326 -1.01 -29.84 -6.29
C THR A 326 -1.41 -29.18 -7.61
N ASN A 327 -0.67 -28.17 -8.06
CA ASN A 327 -1.02 -27.31 -9.19
C ASN A 327 -2.50 -26.86 -9.17
N ARG A 328 -3.05 -26.66 -7.96
CA ARG A 328 -4.46 -26.31 -7.69
C ARG A 328 -5.49 -27.32 -8.24
N THR A 329 -5.09 -28.56 -8.44
CA THR A 329 -5.97 -29.63 -8.93
C THR A 329 -6.03 -30.77 -7.92
N VAL A 330 -7.23 -31.31 -7.70
CA VAL A 330 -7.43 -32.52 -6.91
C VAL A 330 -8.29 -33.50 -7.68
N PRO A 331 -8.06 -34.82 -7.53
CA PRO A 331 -8.84 -35.82 -8.25
C PRO A 331 -10.31 -35.75 -7.83
N ASN A 332 -11.23 -35.72 -8.80
CA ASN A 332 -12.67 -35.64 -8.59
C ASN A 332 -13.27 -37.00 -8.20
N THR A 333 -12.85 -37.54 -7.05
CA THR A 333 -13.35 -38.81 -6.52
C THR A 333 -14.37 -38.59 -5.40
N ARG A 334 -15.23 -39.60 -5.15
CA ARG A 334 -16.18 -39.58 -4.02
C ARG A 334 -15.46 -39.37 -2.68
N LYS A 335 -14.25 -39.95 -2.51
CA LYS A 335 -13.41 -39.77 -1.31
C LYS A 335 -12.97 -38.31 -1.15
N THR A 336 -12.54 -37.65 -2.22
CA THR A 336 -12.18 -36.23 -2.21
C THR A 336 -13.35 -35.35 -1.81
N LYS A 337 -14.55 -35.59 -2.37
CA LYS A 337 -15.76 -34.82 -2.02
C LYS A 337 -16.12 -34.93 -0.54
N VAL A 338 -16.07 -36.14 0.01
CA VAL A 338 -16.32 -36.38 1.44
C VAL A 338 -15.28 -35.67 2.29
N LEU A 339 -13.99 -35.76 1.94
CA LEU A 339 -12.91 -35.09 2.66
C LEU A 339 -13.08 -33.56 2.66
N MET A 340 -13.48 -32.98 1.52
CA MET A 340 -13.73 -31.54 1.41
C MET A 340 -14.91 -31.09 2.28
N LEU A 341 -16.00 -31.87 2.29
CA LEU A 341 -17.17 -31.59 3.14
C LEU A 341 -16.81 -31.69 4.64
N LEU A 342 -16.09 -32.75 5.03
CA LEU A 342 -15.62 -32.91 6.41
C LEU A 342 -14.73 -31.74 6.83
N GLY A 343 -13.83 -31.29 5.96
CA GLY A 343 -12.98 -30.13 6.26
C GLY A 343 -13.78 -28.83 6.40
N TRP A 344 -14.83 -28.62 5.62
CA TRP A 344 -15.76 -27.49 5.82
C TRP A 344 -16.48 -27.55 7.17
N MET A 345 -16.96 -28.73 7.57
CA MET A 345 -17.61 -28.92 8.87
C MET A 345 -16.65 -28.70 10.03
N VAL A 346 -15.44 -29.28 9.96
CA VAL A 346 -14.40 -29.11 10.99
C VAL A 346 -13.95 -27.66 11.07
N SER A 347 -13.67 -27.00 9.95
CA SER A 347 -13.25 -25.59 9.93
C SER A 347 -14.32 -24.68 10.52
N SER A 348 -15.59 -24.89 10.16
CA SER A 348 -16.71 -24.12 10.71
C SER A 348 -16.91 -24.39 12.19
N ALA A 349 -16.85 -25.65 12.63
CA ALA A 349 -16.95 -26.03 14.03
C ALA A 349 -15.80 -25.41 14.85
N VAL A 350 -14.57 -25.44 14.36
CA VAL A 350 -13.41 -24.80 15.02
C VAL A 350 -13.59 -23.29 15.08
N CYS A 351 -14.02 -22.61 14.01
CA CYS A 351 -14.30 -21.17 14.04
C CYS A 351 -15.38 -20.81 15.07
N ILE A 352 -16.45 -21.61 15.16
CA ILE A 352 -17.52 -21.43 16.14
C ILE A 352 -17.00 -21.70 17.56
N LEU A 353 -16.23 -22.77 17.77
CA LEU A 353 -15.60 -23.08 19.05
C LEU A 353 -14.51 -22.08 19.45
N LEU A 354 -13.93 -21.33 18.51
CA LEU A 354 -13.00 -20.25 18.82
C LEU A 354 -13.72 -18.97 19.32
N THR A 355 -15.00 -18.80 18.96
CA THR A 355 -15.80 -17.60 19.28
C THR A 355 -16.68 -17.78 20.53
N ILE A 356 -17.18 -18.99 20.80
CA ILE A 356 -18.06 -19.29 21.95
C ILE A 356 -17.38 -19.16 23.34
N PRO A 357 -16.14 -19.61 23.58
CA PRO A 357 -15.56 -19.64 24.94
C PRO A 357 -15.36 -18.25 25.57
N LYS A 358 -15.16 -17.18 24.79
CA LYS A 358 -15.16 -15.81 25.34
C LYS A 358 -16.56 -15.34 25.72
N PHE A 359 -17.59 -15.76 24.97
CA PHE A 359 -19.00 -15.42 25.23
C PHE A 359 -19.54 -16.07 26.52
N THR A 360 -19.28 -17.37 26.72
CA THR A 360 -19.75 -18.11 27.91
C THR A 360 -19.00 -17.74 29.19
N PHE A 361 -17.75 -17.29 29.10
CA PHE A 361 -16.97 -16.94 30.30
C PHE A 361 -17.01 -15.46 30.66
N ALA A 362 -17.26 -14.54 29.73
CA ALA A 362 -17.50 -13.16 30.12
C ALA A 362 -18.76 -13.08 31.00
N THR A 363 -19.79 -13.88 30.66
CA THR A 363 -21.00 -14.09 31.46
C THR A 363 -20.71 -14.82 32.78
N TYR A 364 -19.89 -15.90 32.79
CA TYR A 364 -19.51 -16.62 34.03
C TYR A 364 -18.58 -15.83 34.98
N GLY A 365 -17.67 -15.03 34.45
CA GLY A 365 -16.72 -14.21 35.20
C GLY A 365 -17.41 -13.13 36.03
N MET A 366 -18.58 -12.67 35.61
CA MET A 366 -19.40 -11.73 36.38
C MET A 366 -20.22 -12.38 37.48
N VAL A 367 -20.71 -13.61 37.28
CA VAL A 367 -21.37 -14.38 38.36
C VAL A 367 -20.39 -14.68 39.50
N LEU A 368 -19.09 -14.78 39.22
CA LEU A 368 -18.06 -14.99 40.25
C LEU A 368 -17.53 -13.69 40.86
N GLN A 369 -17.68 -12.55 40.18
CA GLN A 369 -17.35 -11.24 40.74
C GLN A 369 -18.35 -10.82 41.83
N SER A 370 -19.62 -11.23 41.72
CA SER A 370 -20.60 -11.08 42.81
C SER A 370 -20.37 -12.05 43.98
N VAL A 371 -19.52 -13.07 43.79
CA VAL A 371 -19.18 -14.09 44.82
C VAL A 371 -17.76 -13.87 45.39
N GLY A 372 -17.07 -12.79 45.01
CA GLY A 372 -15.80 -12.37 45.63
C GLY A 372 -14.61 -13.31 45.38
N SER A 373 -14.60 -14.06 44.28
CA SER A 373 -13.55 -15.06 44.01
C SER A 373 -12.68 -14.67 42.80
N ASP A 374 -11.66 -13.85 43.05
CA ASP A 374 -10.66 -13.41 42.05
C ASP A 374 -9.87 -14.58 41.42
N LYS A 375 -9.88 -15.76 42.06
CA LYS A 375 -9.11 -16.94 41.65
C LYS A 375 -9.64 -17.66 40.40
N VAL A 376 -10.90 -17.43 40.00
CA VAL A 376 -11.47 -18.11 38.82
C VAL A 376 -11.20 -17.34 37.52
N ARG A 377 -10.97 -16.02 37.60
CA ARG A 377 -10.70 -15.16 36.42
C ARG A 377 -9.36 -15.50 35.74
N THR A 378 -8.39 -15.99 36.50
CA THR A 378 -7.02 -16.32 36.06
C THR A 378 -6.86 -17.76 35.57
N ALA A 379 -7.80 -18.68 35.83
CA ALA A 379 -7.54 -20.12 35.63
C ALA A 379 -7.68 -20.63 34.18
N THR A 380 -8.38 -19.91 33.28
CA THR A 380 -8.71 -20.45 31.94
C THR A 380 -8.30 -19.55 30.76
N PHE A 381 -8.24 -18.22 30.93
CA PHE A 381 -7.70 -17.31 29.90
C PHE A 381 -6.20 -17.09 30.02
N ASP A 382 -5.61 -17.19 31.21
CA ASP A 382 -4.16 -17.37 31.34
C ASP A 382 -3.74 -18.83 31.12
N ASN A 383 -4.66 -19.71 30.67
CA ASN A 383 -4.28 -21.05 30.26
C ASN A 383 -3.29 -20.94 29.10
N PRO A 384 -2.02 -21.32 29.32
CA PRO A 384 -0.97 -21.11 28.33
C PRO A 384 -1.28 -21.81 27.00
N GLY A 385 -2.04 -22.91 27.03
CA GLY A 385 -2.43 -23.66 25.83
C GLY A 385 -3.37 -22.87 24.92
N TRP A 386 -4.42 -22.27 25.47
CA TRP A 386 -5.33 -21.46 24.65
C TRP A 386 -4.59 -20.28 24.02
N MET A 387 -3.78 -19.57 24.81
CA MET A 387 -3.00 -18.41 24.35
C MET A 387 -1.93 -18.76 23.31
N ALA A 388 -1.43 -20.00 23.29
CA ALA A 388 -0.47 -20.46 22.29
C ALA A 388 -1.14 -20.83 20.95
N PHE A 389 -2.32 -21.46 20.97
CA PHE A 389 -2.86 -22.11 19.77
C PHE A 389 -3.99 -21.35 19.08
N TYR A 390 -4.69 -20.44 19.75
CA TYR A 390 -5.89 -19.79 19.19
C TYR A 390 -5.66 -19.09 17.83
N ARG A 391 -4.50 -18.44 17.64
CA ARG A 391 -4.14 -17.78 16.37
C ARG A 391 -3.84 -18.80 15.27
N SER A 392 -3.09 -19.84 15.59
CA SER A 392 -2.74 -20.92 14.65
C SER A 392 -3.98 -21.69 14.21
N MET A 393 -4.93 -21.95 15.12
CA MET A 393 -6.21 -22.59 14.81
C MET A 393 -7.03 -21.73 13.83
N PHE A 394 -7.16 -20.43 14.10
CA PHE A 394 -7.86 -19.52 13.17
C PHE A 394 -7.17 -19.44 11.81
N ALA A 395 -5.84 -19.34 11.78
CA ALA A 395 -5.06 -19.34 10.55
C ALA A 395 -5.26 -20.63 9.74
N THR A 396 -5.42 -21.78 10.41
CA THR A 396 -5.72 -23.06 9.76
C THR A 396 -7.11 -23.07 9.13
N CYS A 397 -8.11 -22.50 9.80
CA CYS A 397 -9.46 -22.32 9.25
C CYS A 397 -9.45 -21.45 7.98
N VAL A 398 -8.74 -20.32 8.01
CA VAL A 398 -8.57 -19.44 6.84
C VAL A 398 -7.77 -20.13 5.73
N ALA A 399 -6.72 -20.87 6.08
CA ALA A 399 -5.92 -21.62 5.12
C ALA A 399 -6.75 -22.69 4.41
N TRP A 400 -7.60 -23.42 5.15
CA TRP A 400 -8.56 -24.37 4.58
C TRP A 400 -9.53 -23.68 3.62
N LEU A 401 -10.09 -22.53 4.02
CA LEU A 401 -10.99 -21.74 3.16
C LEU A 401 -10.31 -21.34 1.85
N VAL A 402 -9.08 -20.82 1.91
CA VAL A 402 -8.31 -20.44 0.71
C VAL A 402 -8.03 -21.67 -0.16
N TYR A 403 -7.62 -22.79 0.44
CA TYR A 403 -7.38 -24.05 -0.27
C TYR A 403 -8.63 -24.53 -1.00
N ALA A 404 -9.76 -24.69 -0.29
CA ALA A 404 -11.02 -25.14 -0.85
C ALA A 404 -11.51 -24.23 -1.99
N CYS A 405 -11.36 -22.91 -1.83
CA CYS A 405 -11.73 -21.96 -2.88
C CYS A 405 -10.82 -22.03 -4.11
N SER A 406 -9.51 -22.27 -3.92
CA SER A 406 -8.52 -22.33 -5.01
C SER A 406 -8.61 -23.59 -5.87
N VAL A 407 -9.10 -24.69 -5.30
CA VAL A 407 -9.25 -26.01 -5.93
C VAL A 407 -10.64 -26.20 -6.57
N GLY A 408 -11.57 -25.26 -6.35
CA GLY A 408 -12.90 -25.26 -6.94
C GLY A 408 -14.02 -25.89 -6.09
N TYR A 409 -13.74 -26.24 -4.84
CA TYR A 409 -14.73 -26.78 -3.88
C TYR A 409 -15.33 -25.72 -2.94
N GLY A 410 -15.20 -24.43 -3.27
CA GLY A 410 -15.75 -23.34 -2.48
C GLY A 410 -17.17 -22.90 -2.85
N GLY A 411 -17.69 -23.29 -4.02
CA GLY A 411 -19.06 -22.95 -4.45
C GLY A 411 -19.36 -21.45 -4.34
N LEU A 412 -20.44 -21.12 -3.62
CA LEU A 412 -20.89 -19.74 -3.38
C LEU A 412 -19.83 -18.85 -2.71
N VAL A 413 -19.01 -19.43 -1.82
CA VAL A 413 -17.96 -18.68 -1.11
C VAL A 413 -16.89 -18.22 -2.11
N THR A 414 -16.53 -19.06 -3.08
CA THR A 414 -15.60 -18.67 -4.14
C THR A 414 -16.18 -17.55 -4.99
N GLU A 415 -17.44 -17.65 -5.40
CA GLU A 415 -18.10 -16.63 -6.23
C GLU A 415 -18.13 -15.26 -5.54
N PHE A 416 -18.53 -15.23 -4.26
CA PHE A 416 -18.56 -14.02 -3.46
C PHE A 416 -17.16 -13.41 -3.25
N LEU A 417 -16.18 -14.22 -2.85
CA LEU A 417 -14.82 -13.73 -2.55
C LEU A 417 -14.01 -13.37 -3.80
N SER A 418 -14.32 -13.97 -4.94
CA SER A 418 -13.66 -13.70 -6.23
C SER A 418 -14.29 -12.54 -7.02
N TRP A 419 -15.30 -11.87 -6.46
CA TRP A 419 -15.98 -10.77 -7.14
C TRP A 419 -15.00 -9.67 -7.59
N ARG A 420 -15.15 -9.24 -8.84
CA ARG A 420 -14.23 -8.28 -9.51
C ARG A 420 -14.18 -6.92 -8.79
N GLY A 421 -15.24 -6.55 -8.08
CA GLY A 421 -15.31 -5.32 -7.27
C GLY A 421 -14.32 -5.30 -6.10
N TRP A 422 -13.87 -6.46 -5.61
CA TRP A 422 -12.88 -6.52 -4.52
C TRP A 422 -11.47 -6.11 -4.97
N ALA A 423 -11.17 -6.16 -6.28
CA ALA A 423 -9.83 -5.85 -6.79
C ALA A 423 -9.35 -4.42 -6.43
N PRO A 424 -10.10 -3.34 -6.73
CA PRO A 424 -9.68 -1.98 -6.35
C PRO A 424 -9.62 -1.77 -4.83
N LEU A 425 -10.60 -2.27 -4.07
CA LEU A 425 -10.61 -2.12 -2.61
C LEU A 425 -9.46 -2.91 -1.95
N SER A 426 -9.11 -4.08 -2.49
CA SER A 426 -7.98 -4.89 -2.00
C SER A 426 -6.62 -4.23 -2.27
N ARG A 427 -6.52 -3.35 -3.28
CA ARG A 427 -5.29 -2.56 -3.49
C ARG A 427 -5.16 -1.45 -2.45
N LEU A 428 -6.28 -0.91 -1.97
CA LEU A 428 -6.34 0.12 -0.92
C LEU A 428 -6.30 -0.43 0.51
N SER A 429 -6.51 -1.73 0.72
CA SER A 429 -6.63 -2.31 2.06
C SER A 429 -5.41 -2.03 2.95
N TYR A 430 -4.22 -1.88 2.36
CA TYR A 430 -3.00 -1.52 3.10
C TYR A 430 -3.02 -0.08 3.61
N ALA A 431 -3.30 0.89 2.73
CA ALA A 431 -3.43 2.28 3.14
C ALA A 431 -4.60 2.46 4.12
N ALA A 432 -5.71 1.77 3.89
CA ALA A 432 -6.86 1.77 4.80
C ALA A 432 -6.49 1.26 6.20
N TYR A 433 -5.74 0.17 6.28
CA TYR A 433 -5.27 -0.40 7.54
C TYR A 433 -4.34 0.55 8.33
N LEU A 434 -3.54 1.38 7.65
CA LEU A 434 -2.66 2.34 8.33
C LEU A 434 -3.38 3.62 8.75
N VAL A 435 -4.36 4.03 7.96
CA VAL A 435 -5.11 5.27 8.16
C VAL A 435 -6.21 5.12 9.22
N HIS A 436 -6.86 3.94 9.33
CA HIS A 436 -8.02 3.78 10.22
C HIS A 436 -7.77 4.12 11.70
N PRO A 437 -6.64 3.75 12.34
CA PRO A 437 -6.44 4.07 13.75
C PRO A 437 -6.24 5.57 13.95
N ILE A 438 -5.63 6.26 12.98
CA ILE A 438 -5.45 7.72 13.01
C ILE A 438 -6.82 8.40 13.02
N ILE A 439 -7.71 7.99 12.13
CA ILE A 439 -9.06 8.55 12.01
C ILE A 439 -9.87 8.24 13.27
N LEU A 440 -9.82 6.99 13.76
CA LEU A 440 -10.55 6.60 14.97
C LEU A 440 -10.05 7.35 16.20
N HIS A 441 -8.74 7.50 16.38
CA HIS A 441 -8.16 8.30 17.46
C HIS A 441 -8.54 9.78 17.34
N ALA A 442 -8.48 10.36 16.14
CA ALA A 442 -8.89 11.74 15.93
C ALA A 442 -10.38 11.94 16.28
N TYR A 443 -11.23 10.98 15.89
CA TYR A 443 -12.65 11.00 16.19
C TYR A 443 -12.94 10.86 17.69
N THR A 444 -12.32 9.90 18.37
CA THR A 444 -12.57 9.63 19.80
C THR A 444 -12.05 10.75 20.70
N MET A 445 -10.88 11.32 20.39
CA MET A 445 -10.32 12.44 21.12
C MET A 445 -11.14 13.72 20.91
N SER A 446 -11.78 13.88 19.75
CA SER A 446 -12.62 15.04 19.42
C SER A 446 -14.04 14.97 20.01
N GLN A 447 -14.43 13.86 20.65
CA GLN A 447 -15.74 13.77 21.28
C GLN A 447 -15.85 14.73 22.47
N LYS A 448 -16.90 15.55 22.45
CA LYS A 448 -17.20 16.54 23.51
C LYS A 448 -18.20 16.00 24.54
N THR A 449 -18.91 14.94 24.20
CA THR A 449 -19.96 14.33 25.01
C THR A 449 -19.76 12.82 25.04
N LEU A 450 -20.25 12.19 26.11
CA LEU A 450 -20.29 10.73 26.21
C LEU A 450 -21.22 10.15 25.13
N LEU A 451 -20.84 9.00 24.60
CA LEU A 451 -21.68 8.26 23.67
C LEU A 451 -22.65 7.36 24.45
N PHE A 452 -23.92 7.43 24.12
CA PHE A 452 -24.95 6.52 24.63
C PHE A 452 -25.02 5.28 23.73
N PHE A 453 -25.21 4.11 24.35
CA PHE A 453 -25.26 2.87 23.60
C PHE A 453 -26.57 2.74 22.82
N SER A 454 -26.43 2.57 21.51
CA SER A 454 -27.51 2.19 20.61
C SER A 454 -26.92 1.39 19.46
N VAL A 455 -27.50 0.22 19.19
CA VAL A 455 -27.06 -0.66 18.08
C VAL A 455 -27.11 0.11 16.76
N ALA A 456 -28.15 0.92 16.54
CA ALA A 456 -28.27 1.74 15.34
C ALA A 456 -27.14 2.78 15.25
N ASN A 457 -26.83 3.49 16.35
CA ASN A 457 -25.77 4.49 16.37
C ASN A 457 -24.39 3.86 16.10
N TRP A 458 -24.14 2.66 16.64
CA TRP A 458 -22.91 1.92 16.40
C TRP A 458 -22.79 1.43 14.96
N CYS A 459 -23.83 0.83 14.39
CA CYS A 459 -23.81 0.39 13.00
C CYS A 459 -23.58 1.57 12.04
N VAL A 460 -24.27 2.70 12.26
CA VAL A 460 -24.11 3.91 11.45
C VAL A 460 -22.69 4.47 11.59
N THR A 461 -22.17 4.56 12.82
CA THR A 461 -20.82 5.09 13.03
C THR A 461 -19.76 4.19 12.44
N ALA A 462 -19.87 2.86 12.61
CA ALA A 462 -18.90 1.93 12.07
C ALA A 462 -18.91 1.92 10.53
N PHE A 463 -20.10 1.96 9.90
CA PHE A 463 -20.20 2.12 8.44
C PHE A 463 -19.57 3.44 7.98
N GLY A 464 -19.85 4.54 8.69
CA GLY A 464 -19.22 5.83 8.44
C GLY A 464 -17.69 5.78 8.53
N MET A 465 -17.15 5.14 9.57
CA MET A 465 -15.70 5.00 9.76
C MET A 465 -15.05 4.17 8.66
N ILE A 466 -15.69 3.09 8.21
CA ILE A 466 -15.21 2.30 7.07
C ILE A 466 -15.15 3.17 5.82
N MET A 467 -16.23 3.87 5.48
CA MET A 467 -16.27 4.75 4.30
C MET A 467 -15.21 5.83 4.34
N VAL A 468 -15.12 6.58 5.45
CA VAL A 468 -14.13 7.65 5.62
C VAL A 468 -12.71 7.08 5.53
N THR A 469 -12.44 5.93 6.14
CA THR A 469 -11.13 5.26 6.04
C THR A 469 -10.74 4.97 4.59
N PHE A 470 -11.65 4.39 3.78
CA PHE A 470 -11.34 4.08 2.38
C PHE A 470 -11.15 5.35 1.52
N VAL A 471 -11.84 6.44 1.83
CA VAL A 471 -11.63 7.74 1.17
C VAL A 471 -10.21 8.27 1.46
N PHE A 472 -9.82 8.36 2.73
CA PHE A 472 -8.47 8.82 3.08
C PHE A 472 -7.37 7.86 2.62
N ALA A 473 -7.63 6.55 2.62
CA ALA A 473 -6.74 5.56 2.05
C ALA A 473 -6.50 5.80 0.55
N SER A 474 -7.56 6.11 -0.20
CA SER A 474 -7.44 6.42 -1.63
C SER A 474 -6.59 7.67 -1.88
N ALA A 475 -6.74 8.70 -1.05
CA ALA A 475 -5.91 9.90 -1.12
C ALA A 475 -4.44 9.57 -0.83
N ALA A 476 -4.16 8.84 0.25
CA ALA A 476 -2.80 8.43 0.62
C ALA A 476 -2.13 7.57 -0.46
N SER A 477 -2.85 6.61 -1.05
CA SER A 477 -2.33 5.76 -2.12
C SER A 477 -2.06 6.52 -3.42
N LEU A 478 -2.91 7.50 -3.78
CA LEU A 478 -2.70 8.31 -4.99
C LEU A 478 -1.56 9.33 -4.84
N MET A 479 -1.36 9.87 -3.64
CA MET A 479 -0.30 10.85 -3.36
C MET A 479 1.08 10.22 -3.22
N VAL A 480 1.17 9.01 -2.68
CA VAL A 480 2.46 8.41 -2.29
C VAL A 480 2.68 7.04 -2.91
N GLU A 481 1.78 6.09 -2.69
CA GLU A 481 2.00 4.69 -3.08
C GLU A 481 2.21 4.51 -4.58
N MET A 482 1.26 5.01 -5.38
CA MET A 482 1.27 4.84 -6.84
C MET A 482 2.43 5.61 -7.48
N PRO A 483 2.72 6.87 -7.12
CA PRO A 483 3.90 7.55 -7.63
C PRO A 483 5.22 6.88 -7.27
N CYS A 484 5.37 6.40 -6.02
CA CYS A 484 6.59 5.69 -5.60
C CYS A 484 6.79 4.39 -6.37
N MET A 485 5.72 3.61 -6.61
CA MET A 485 5.79 2.38 -7.41
C MET A 485 6.23 2.64 -8.85
N GLU A 486 5.69 3.68 -9.49
CA GLU A 486 6.06 4.03 -10.86
C GLU A 486 7.48 4.61 -10.95
N LEU A 487 7.89 5.36 -9.92
CA LEU A 487 9.24 5.89 -9.80
C LEU A 487 10.27 4.77 -9.58
N GLU A 488 9.94 3.77 -8.78
CA GLU A 488 10.77 2.56 -8.60
C GLU A 488 11.01 1.86 -9.94
N GLN A 489 9.95 1.64 -10.73
CA GLN A 489 10.07 1.04 -12.07
C GLN A 489 10.88 1.90 -13.04
N LEU A 490 10.86 3.22 -12.85
CA LEU A 490 11.65 4.16 -13.65
C LEU A 490 13.15 4.12 -13.28
N ILE A 491 13.45 4.08 -11.98
CA ILE A 491 14.82 4.11 -11.44
C ILE A 491 15.52 2.76 -11.64
N LEU A 492 14.84 1.65 -11.32
CA LEU A 492 15.39 0.30 -11.43
C LEU A 492 15.43 -0.23 -12.88
N GLY A 493 15.07 0.61 -13.86
CA GLY A 493 15.13 0.28 -15.27
C GLY A 493 14.13 -0.80 -15.66
N GLY A 494 12.87 -0.41 -15.91
CA GLY A 494 11.74 -1.26 -16.29
C GLY A 494 12.07 -2.47 -17.18
N GLY A 495 12.41 -3.58 -16.54
CA GLY A 495 12.49 -4.92 -17.10
C GLY A 495 11.15 -5.63 -16.98
N ARG A 496 10.15 -5.18 -17.74
CA ARG A 496 9.02 -6.01 -18.17
C ARG A 496 8.33 -5.30 -19.32
N GLN A 497 8.70 -5.67 -20.54
CA GLN A 497 7.82 -5.52 -21.68
C GLN A 497 6.49 -6.14 -21.28
N SER A 498 5.45 -5.32 -21.17
CA SER A 498 4.09 -5.81 -21.13
C SER A 498 3.90 -6.58 -22.43
N GLY A 499 3.86 -7.91 -22.30
CA GLY A 499 3.67 -8.81 -23.41
C GLY A 499 2.48 -8.36 -24.24
N SER A 500 2.71 -8.37 -25.56
CA SER A 500 1.69 -8.42 -26.60
C SER A 500 0.34 -8.84 -26.06
N LYS A 501 -0.67 -7.98 -26.24
CA LYS A 501 -2.07 -8.40 -26.26
C LYS A 501 -2.21 -9.47 -27.36
N ASN A 502 -1.93 -10.73 -27.03
CA ASN A 502 -2.34 -11.85 -27.85
C ASN A 502 -3.87 -11.87 -27.78
N LYS A 503 -4.49 -11.34 -28.84
CA LYS A 503 -5.88 -11.62 -29.18
C LYS A 503 -6.05 -13.14 -29.22
N PRO A 504 -7.14 -13.70 -28.66
CA PRO A 504 -7.42 -15.11 -28.88
C PRO A 504 -7.59 -15.37 -30.37
N VAL A 505 -6.85 -16.35 -30.87
CA VAL A 505 -7.01 -16.95 -32.18
C VAL A 505 -8.46 -17.43 -32.27
N LYS A 506 -9.21 -16.91 -33.24
CA LYS A 506 -10.48 -17.52 -33.64
C LYS A 506 -10.12 -18.88 -34.24
N GLU A 507 -10.56 -19.94 -33.58
CA GLU A 507 -10.71 -21.25 -34.21
C GLU A 507 -11.60 -21.04 -35.45
N GLN A 508 -11.02 -21.32 -36.61
CA GLN A 508 -11.75 -21.44 -37.85
C GLN A 508 -12.47 -22.78 -37.80
N ASP A 509 -13.81 -22.73 -37.76
CA ASP A 509 -14.63 -23.83 -38.23
C ASP A 509 -14.26 -24.13 -39.68
N GLY A 510 -13.87 -25.38 -39.94
CA GLY A 510 -13.55 -25.87 -41.26
C GLY A 510 -14.06 -27.31 -41.40
N THR A 511 -15.25 -27.41 -42.01
CA THR A 511 -15.82 -28.52 -42.80
C THR A 511 -15.91 -29.91 -42.19
#